data_AF-A0A7K0XHZ2-F1
#
_entry.id   AF-A0A7K0XHZ2-F1
#
_cell.length_a   1.000
_cell.length_b   1.000
_cell.length_c   1.000
_cell.angle_alpha   90.00
_cell.angle_beta   90.00
_cell.angle_gamma   90.00
#
_symmetry.space_group_name_H-M   'P 1'
#
loop_
_entity.id
_entity.type
_entity.pdbx_description
1 polymer ?
#
loop_
_entity_poly.entity_id
_entity_poly.type
_entity_poly.pdbx_seq_one_letter_code
_entity_poly.pdbx_strand_id
1 'polypeptide(L)'
;MQRSMPADRDLSALKLSSGMLAPAFDKATAAYTAEVPYSTERITLTPTVSAESSVAKVNGQTVSPGGSSDPIDLAVGENEISVVVRAQDASTKRYTVTVRRASAIDLEALRLSAGTLSPVFASSVAEYSATVPESTDTVTVTPIAAASTSSVRVNGT
;
A
#
# COMPACT_ATOMS: atom_id res chain seq x y z
N MET A 1 6.91 32.67 33.79
CA MET A 1 6.55 31.29 33.41
C MET A 1 6.83 31.11 31.93
N GLN A 2 7.78 30.25 31.54
CA GLN A 2 7.93 29.86 30.14
C GLN A 2 7.12 28.58 29.94
N ARG A 3 6.06 28.63 29.14
CA ARG A 3 5.35 27.41 28.73
C ARG A 3 6.24 26.68 27.71
N SER A 4 6.52 25.41 27.92
CA SER A 4 7.21 24.57 26.93
C SER A 4 6.32 24.42 25.69
N MET A 5 6.93 24.41 24.50
CA MET A 5 6.20 24.16 23.26
C MET A 5 5.86 22.66 23.13
N PRO A 6 4.65 22.28 22.69
CA PRO A 6 4.29 20.89 22.38
C PRO A 6 5.25 20.25 21.36
N ALA A 7 5.64 19.00 21.63
CA ALA A 7 6.63 18.24 20.86
C ALA A 7 6.06 17.00 20.15
N ASP A 8 4.74 16.82 20.17
CA ASP A 8 4.08 15.65 19.55
C ASP A 8 4.15 15.76 18.02
N ARG A 9 4.85 14.80 17.41
CA ARG A 9 5.10 14.71 15.97
C ARG A 9 4.61 13.37 15.41
N ASP A 10 3.72 12.69 16.13
CA ASP A 10 3.17 11.42 15.68
C ASP A 10 1.95 11.64 14.76
N LEU A 11 1.75 10.70 13.84
CA LEU A 11 0.45 10.47 13.22
C LEU A 11 -0.40 9.58 14.12
N SER A 12 -1.71 9.84 14.17
CA SER A 12 -2.73 8.97 14.76
C SER A 12 -3.35 8.02 13.73
N ALA A 13 -3.29 8.38 12.45
CA ALA A 13 -3.66 7.51 11.34
C ALA A 13 -2.91 7.91 10.05
N LEU A 14 -2.75 6.95 9.15
CA LEU A 14 -2.33 7.18 7.78
C LEU A 14 -3.17 6.30 6.85
N LYS A 15 -3.91 6.91 5.92
CA LYS A 15 -4.73 6.20 4.94
C LYS A 15 -4.27 6.48 3.52
N LEU A 16 -4.38 5.47 2.67
CA LEU A 16 -4.17 5.57 1.22
C LEU A 16 -5.53 5.56 0.54
N SER A 17 -5.66 6.24 -0.61
CA SER A 17 -6.86 6.15 -1.44
C SER A 17 -7.03 4.79 -2.13
N SER A 18 -5.94 4.03 -2.28
CA SER A 18 -5.89 2.68 -2.84
C SER A 18 -4.74 1.90 -2.22
N GLY A 19 -4.89 0.57 -2.11
CA GLY A 19 -3.94 -0.30 -1.43
C GLY A 19 -4.08 -0.29 0.09
N MET A 20 -3.30 -1.15 0.75
CA MET A 20 -3.28 -1.28 2.20
C MET A 20 -1.84 -1.17 2.71
N LEU A 21 -1.65 -0.44 3.81
CA LEU A 21 -0.35 -0.34 4.46
C LEU A 21 0.05 -1.71 5.04
N ALA A 22 1.28 -2.11 4.76
CA ALA A 22 1.97 -3.25 5.35
C ALA A 22 3.30 -2.78 5.96
N PRO A 23 3.49 -2.91 7.29
CA PRO A 23 2.52 -3.41 8.26
C PRO A 23 1.30 -2.48 8.40
N ALA A 24 0.25 -2.95 9.08
CA ALA A 24 -0.86 -2.09 9.48
C ALA A 24 -0.32 -0.87 10.25
N PHE A 25 -1.00 0.28 10.13
CA PHE A 25 -0.48 1.52 10.70
C PHE A 25 -0.26 1.41 12.20
N ASP A 26 0.99 1.65 12.61
CA ASP A 26 1.40 1.84 13.99
C ASP A 26 2.31 3.08 14.04
N LYS A 27 2.02 4.03 14.93
CA LYS A 27 2.70 5.32 14.96
C LYS A 27 4.21 5.24 15.22
N ALA A 28 4.72 4.15 15.80
CA ALA A 28 6.15 3.94 16.02
C ALA A 28 6.87 3.39 14.77
N THR A 29 6.12 2.81 13.83
CA THR A 29 6.66 2.35 12.55
C THR A 29 6.93 3.53 11.63
N ALA A 30 8.15 3.61 11.09
CA ALA A 30 8.56 4.69 10.19
C ALA A 30 8.49 4.32 8.71
N ALA A 31 8.43 3.03 8.36
CA ALA A 31 8.45 2.55 6.99
C ALA A 31 7.27 1.61 6.74
N TYR A 32 6.53 1.88 5.66
CA TYR A 32 5.43 1.05 5.21
C TYR A 32 5.58 0.74 3.73
N THR A 33 4.97 -0.35 3.33
CA THR A 33 4.77 -0.73 1.94
C THR A 33 3.28 -0.76 1.64
N ALA A 34 2.91 -0.60 0.37
CA ALA A 34 1.56 -0.87 -0.10
C ALA A 34 1.61 -1.34 -1.54
N GLU A 35 0.69 -2.23 -1.93
CA GLU A 35 0.53 -2.66 -3.32
C GLU A 35 -0.74 -2.07 -3.90
N VAL A 36 -0.67 -1.62 -5.16
CA VAL A 36 -1.83 -1.12 -5.91
C VAL A 36 -1.92 -1.79 -7.28
N PRO A 37 -3.15 -2.00 -7.80
CA PRO A 37 -3.34 -2.55 -9.14
C PRO A 37 -2.67 -1.71 -10.22
N TYR A 38 -2.35 -2.33 -11.36
CA TYR A 38 -1.75 -1.65 -12.52
C TYR A 38 -2.60 -0.46 -13.00
N SER A 39 -3.93 -0.52 -12.88
CA SER A 39 -4.85 0.57 -13.23
C SER A 39 -4.76 1.80 -12.32
N THR A 40 -4.06 1.71 -11.17
CA THR A 40 -3.90 2.83 -10.24
C THR A 40 -2.74 3.73 -10.69
N GLU A 41 -3.04 4.72 -11.53
CA GLU A 41 -2.05 5.69 -12.01
C GLU A 41 -1.71 6.76 -10.96
N ARG A 42 -2.64 7.04 -10.05
CA ARG A 42 -2.51 8.08 -9.03
C ARG A 42 -3.08 7.64 -7.71
N ILE A 43 -2.51 8.14 -6.63
CA ILE A 43 -3.05 7.97 -5.27
C ILE A 43 -3.03 9.28 -4.48
N THR A 44 -3.78 9.32 -3.40
CA THR A 44 -3.66 10.34 -2.36
C THR A 44 -3.40 9.68 -1.01
N LEU A 45 -2.76 10.42 -0.11
CA LEU A 45 -2.56 10.02 1.28
C LEU A 45 -3.35 10.97 2.18
N THR A 46 -4.01 10.42 3.19
CA THR A 46 -4.73 11.15 4.24
C THR A 46 -4.04 10.90 5.58
N PRO A 47 -3.04 11.71 5.94
CA PRO A 47 -2.43 11.67 7.28
C PRO A 47 -3.33 12.37 8.30
N THR A 48 -3.47 11.77 9.48
CA THR A 48 -4.10 12.39 10.65
C THR A 48 -3.03 12.59 11.71
N VAL A 49 -2.77 13.83 12.10
CA VAL A 49 -1.83 14.15 13.20
C VAL A 49 -2.41 13.77 14.55
N SER A 50 -1.57 13.40 15.52
CA SER A 50 -2.00 13.11 16.90
C SER A 50 -2.32 14.38 17.69
N ALA A 51 -1.64 15.48 17.40
CA ALA A 51 -1.85 16.79 18.02
C ALA A 51 -2.26 17.83 16.98
N GLU A 52 -3.30 18.61 17.28
CA GLU A 52 -3.82 19.66 16.38
C GLU A 52 -2.81 20.79 16.12
N SER A 53 -1.84 20.98 17.00
CA SER A 53 -0.76 21.96 16.82
C SER A 53 0.33 21.51 15.84
N SER A 54 0.25 20.27 15.36
CA SER A 54 1.23 19.66 14.46
C SER A 54 0.77 19.72 13.01
N VAL A 55 1.73 19.80 12.09
CA VAL A 55 1.48 19.93 10.66
C VAL A 55 2.05 18.73 9.92
N ALA A 56 1.22 18.07 9.11
CA ALA A 56 1.66 17.02 8.22
C ALA A 56 1.97 17.56 6.81
N LYS A 57 3.01 17.02 6.19
CA LYS A 57 3.38 17.27 4.80
C LYS A 57 3.51 15.96 4.06
N VAL A 58 2.98 15.87 2.84
CA VAL A 58 3.16 14.74 1.93
C VAL A 58 3.96 15.23 0.72
N ASN A 59 5.10 14.59 0.42
CA ASN A 59 6.07 15.03 -0.59
C ASN A 59 6.42 16.53 -0.50
N GLY A 60 6.53 17.03 0.73
CA GLY A 60 6.86 18.43 1.04
C GLY A 60 5.67 19.41 1.02
N GLN A 61 4.51 19.00 0.49
CA GLN A 61 3.30 19.81 0.46
C GLN A 61 2.49 19.64 1.74
N THR A 62 2.06 20.75 2.33
CA THR A 62 1.24 20.74 3.55
C THR A 62 -0.13 20.15 3.26
N VAL A 63 -0.57 19.22 4.11
CA VAL A 63 -1.91 18.65 4.05
C VAL A 63 -2.74 19.21 5.20
N SER A 64 -3.95 19.68 4.91
CA SER A 64 -4.90 20.11 5.95
C SER A 64 -5.14 18.99 6.95
N PRO A 65 -5.30 19.26 8.25
CA PRO A 65 -5.58 18.21 9.25
C PRO A 65 -6.77 17.34 8.84
N GLY A 66 -6.56 16.03 8.71
CA GLY A 66 -7.58 15.07 8.25
C GLY A 66 -7.95 15.18 6.76
N GLY A 67 -7.31 16.05 6.01
CA GLY A 67 -7.46 16.20 4.56
C GLY A 67 -6.62 15.20 3.77
N SER A 68 -6.95 15.05 2.50
CA SER A 68 -6.12 14.28 1.56
C SER A 68 -5.05 15.17 0.93
N SER A 69 -3.89 14.59 0.62
CA SER A 69 -2.87 15.23 -0.20
C SER A 69 -3.37 15.52 -1.61
N ASP A 70 -2.60 16.31 -2.36
CA ASP A 70 -2.73 16.35 -3.82
C ASP A 70 -2.49 14.94 -4.40
N PRO A 71 -3.07 14.62 -5.58
CA PRO A 71 -2.80 13.38 -6.29
C PRO A 71 -1.31 13.23 -6.61
N ILE A 72 -0.78 12.03 -6.36
CA ILE A 72 0.61 11.65 -6.63
C ILE A 72 0.61 10.65 -7.78
N ASP A 73 1.30 10.97 -8.87
CA ASP A 73 1.50 10.07 -10.00
C ASP A 73 2.39 8.88 -9.64
N LEU A 74 2.01 7.69 -10.09
CA LEU A 74 2.72 6.44 -9.86
C LEU A 74 3.32 5.89 -11.15
N ALA A 75 4.63 5.70 -11.15
CA ALA A 75 5.31 4.85 -12.11
C ALA A 75 5.00 3.36 -11.82
N VAL A 76 5.11 2.50 -12.82
CA VAL A 76 5.08 1.04 -12.60
C VAL A 76 6.29 0.66 -11.72
N GLY A 77 6.06 -0.24 -10.76
CA GLY A 77 7.07 -0.61 -9.76
C GLY A 77 6.99 0.24 -8.49
N GLU A 78 8.12 0.40 -7.81
CA GLU A 78 8.20 1.08 -6.52
C GLU A 78 8.17 2.61 -6.66
N ASN A 79 7.36 3.26 -5.83
CA ASN A 79 7.24 4.70 -5.72
C ASN A 79 7.37 5.09 -4.25
N GLU A 80 8.40 5.87 -3.89
CA GLU A 80 8.59 6.33 -2.51
C GLU A 80 7.83 7.64 -2.26
N ILE A 81 7.02 7.67 -1.19
CA ILE A 81 6.25 8.84 -0.77
C ILE A 81 6.65 9.20 0.66
N SER A 82 7.05 10.45 0.87
CA SER A 82 7.47 10.94 2.18
C SER A 82 6.35 11.68 2.89
N VAL A 83 6.04 11.28 4.12
CA VAL A 83 5.12 11.99 5.02
C VAL A 83 5.91 12.52 6.22
N VAL A 84 5.94 13.84 6.39
CA VAL A 84 6.67 14.50 7.48
C VAL A 84 5.69 15.21 8.38
N VAL A 85 5.74 14.89 9.67
CA VAL A 85 5.01 15.62 10.72
C VAL A 85 5.99 16.54 11.43
N ARG A 86 5.60 17.82 11.56
CA ARG A 86 6.35 18.82 12.32
C ARG A 86 5.52 19.27 13.53
N ALA A 87 6.10 19.15 14.72
CA ALA A 87 5.52 19.63 15.97
C ALA A 87 5.74 21.15 16.16
N GLN A 88 5.08 21.73 17.16
CA GLN A 88 5.16 23.16 17.47
C GLN A 88 6.57 23.57 17.95
N ASP A 89 7.31 22.69 18.61
CA ASP A 89 8.71 22.87 19.01
C ASP A 89 9.71 22.77 17.83
N ALA A 90 9.20 22.68 16.60
CA ALA A 90 9.92 22.47 15.35
C ALA A 90 10.59 21.10 15.16
N SER A 91 10.46 20.17 16.10
CA SER A 91 10.90 18.79 15.90
C SER A 91 10.06 18.08 14.84
N THR A 92 10.67 17.13 14.14
CA THR A 92 10.03 16.42 13.03
C THR A 92 10.10 14.90 13.17
N LYS A 93 9.11 14.20 12.60
CA LYS A 93 9.10 12.76 12.38
C LYS A 93 8.76 12.47 10.92
N ARG A 94 9.43 11.49 10.33
CA ARG A 94 9.20 11.06 8.95
C ARG A 94 8.62 9.65 8.94
N TYR A 95 7.58 9.47 8.13
CA TYR A 95 7.02 8.20 7.72
C TYR A 95 7.26 8.06 6.21
N THR A 96 7.79 6.92 5.78
CA THR A 96 8.03 6.60 4.37
C THR A 96 7.03 5.52 3.95
N VAL A 97 6.33 5.77 2.84
CA VAL A 97 5.43 4.79 2.22
C VAL A 97 5.97 4.44 0.85
N THR A 98 6.39 3.19 0.67
CA THR A 98 6.79 2.66 -0.64
C THR A 98 5.58 1.98 -1.28
N VAL A 99 5.02 2.60 -2.31
CA VAL A 99 3.88 2.06 -3.05
C VAL A 99 4.39 1.33 -4.29
N ARG A 100 4.14 0.02 -4.36
CA ARG A 100 4.42 -0.81 -5.52
C ARG A 100 3.19 -0.87 -6.42
N ARG A 101 3.25 -0.19 -7.55
CA ARG A 101 2.24 -0.31 -8.61
C ARG A 101 2.55 -1.55 -9.45
N ALA A 102 1.59 -2.46 -9.57
CA ALA A 102 1.75 -3.67 -10.38
C ALA A 102 2.14 -3.34 -11.83
N SER A 103 2.82 -4.26 -12.50
CA SER A 103 3.16 -4.22 -13.91
C SER A 103 2.03 -4.80 -14.77
N ALA A 104 2.00 -4.43 -16.06
CA ALA A 104 1.03 -4.96 -17.00
C ALA A 104 1.11 -6.48 -17.18
N ILE A 105 2.29 -7.08 -16.91
CA ILE A 105 2.53 -8.51 -17.06
C ILE A 105 2.30 -9.30 -15.76
N ASP A 106 2.01 -8.62 -14.65
CA ASP A 106 1.74 -9.30 -13.38
C ASP A 106 0.36 -9.95 -13.38
N LEU A 107 0.16 -10.90 -12.47
CA LEU A 107 -1.18 -11.36 -12.10
C LEU A 107 -1.74 -10.48 -10.97
N GLU A 108 -3.00 -10.11 -11.09
CA GLU A 108 -3.78 -9.48 -10.02
C GLU A 108 -4.40 -10.53 -9.08
N ALA A 109 -4.74 -11.71 -9.62
CA ALA A 109 -5.19 -12.82 -8.81
C ALA A 109 -4.87 -14.16 -9.48
N LEU A 110 -4.72 -15.18 -8.64
CA LEU A 110 -4.71 -16.59 -9.04
C LEU A 110 -5.78 -17.31 -8.22
N ARG A 111 -6.81 -17.84 -8.88
CA ARG A 111 -7.93 -18.52 -8.21
C ARG A 111 -7.96 -19.99 -8.58
N LEU A 112 -8.27 -20.83 -7.60
CA LEU A 112 -8.52 -22.25 -7.80
C LEU A 112 -10.00 -22.55 -7.60
N SER A 113 -10.56 -23.46 -8.39
CA SER A 113 -11.93 -23.94 -8.18
C SER A 113 -12.09 -24.80 -6.91
N ALA A 114 -11.00 -25.37 -6.40
CA ALA A 114 -10.94 -26.16 -5.17
C ALA A 114 -9.54 -26.07 -4.55
N GLY A 115 -9.46 -26.22 -3.22
CA GLY A 115 -8.22 -26.06 -2.45
C GLY A 115 -7.87 -24.60 -2.16
N THR A 116 -6.75 -24.41 -1.47
CA THR A 116 -6.23 -23.09 -1.08
C THR A 116 -4.79 -22.97 -1.53
N LEU A 117 -4.43 -21.84 -2.17
CA LEU A 117 -3.05 -21.54 -2.49
C LEU A 117 -2.23 -21.39 -1.20
N SER A 118 -1.07 -22.03 -1.19
CA SER A 118 -0.04 -21.89 -0.17
C SER A 118 1.30 -21.58 -0.86
N PRO A 119 1.88 -20.39 -0.65
CA PRO A 119 1.37 -19.30 0.20
C PRO A 119 0.10 -18.62 -0.36
N VAL A 120 -0.53 -17.75 0.44
CA VAL A 120 -1.58 -16.84 -0.07
C VAL A 120 -1.02 -16.04 -1.24
N PHE A 121 -1.85 -15.79 -2.26
CA PHE A 121 -1.43 -15.09 -3.46
C PHE A 121 -0.76 -13.75 -3.16
N ALA A 122 0.43 -13.57 -3.72
CA ALA A 122 1.17 -12.32 -3.76
C ALA A 122 1.83 -12.21 -5.15
N SER A 123 1.67 -11.07 -5.83
CA SER A 123 2.16 -10.89 -7.21
C SER A 123 3.68 -11.08 -7.36
N SER A 124 4.44 -10.97 -6.27
CA SER A 124 5.89 -11.22 -6.20
C SER A 124 6.29 -12.69 -6.05
N VAL A 125 5.35 -13.59 -5.74
CA VAL A 125 5.62 -15.01 -5.53
C VAL A 125 5.37 -15.75 -6.85
N ALA A 126 6.41 -16.44 -7.33
CA ALA A 126 6.35 -17.22 -8.56
C ALA A 126 5.85 -18.66 -8.35
N GLU A 127 6.06 -19.22 -7.15
CA GLU A 127 5.77 -20.62 -6.86
C GLU A 127 4.67 -20.76 -5.83
N TYR A 128 3.67 -21.58 -6.15
CA TYR A 128 2.56 -21.90 -5.29
C TYR A 128 2.33 -23.41 -5.25
N SER A 129 1.83 -23.87 -4.11
CA SER A 129 1.28 -25.20 -3.94
C SER A 129 -0.20 -25.09 -3.53
N ALA A 130 -0.98 -26.15 -3.75
CA ALA A 130 -2.32 -26.25 -3.21
C ALA A 130 -2.61 -27.71 -2.89
N THR A 131 -3.25 -27.93 -1.74
CA THR A 131 -3.80 -29.23 -1.37
C THR A 131 -5.29 -29.22 -1.66
N VAL A 132 -5.77 -30.26 -2.35
CA VAL A 132 -7.19 -30.43 -2.70
C VAL A 132 -7.77 -31.67 -2.03
N PRO A 133 -9.08 -31.71 -1.73
CA PRO A 133 -9.75 -32.91 -1.23
C PRO A 133 -9.57 -34.11 -2.18
N GLU A 134 -9.50 -35.32 -1.62
CA GLU A 134 -9.33 -36.57 -2.39
C GLU A 134 -10.42 -36.78 -3.46
N SER A 135 -11.64 -36.31 -3.21
CA SER A 135 -12.76 -36.36 -4.15
C SER A 135 -12.67 -35.33 -5.30
N THR A 136 -11.56 -34.60 -5.43
CA THR A 136 -11.41 -33.54 -6.44
C THR A 136 -10.78 -34.13 -7.70
N ASP A 137 -11.62 -34.44 -8.70
CA ASP A 137 -11.13 -35.00 -9.96
C ASP A 137 -10.40 -33.97 -10.84
N THR A 138 -10.84 -32.70 -10.78
CA THR A 138 -10.28 -31.61 -11.59
C THR A 138 -10.18 -30.31 -10.80
N VAL A 139 -9.15 -29.54 -11.11
CA VAL A 139 -8.96 -28.18 -10.60
C VAL A 139 -8.85 -27.24 -11.78
N THR A 140 -9.70 -26.22 -11.81
CA THR A 140 -9.56 -25.11 -12.75
C THR A 140 -8.73 -24.01 -12.10
N VAL A 141 -7.72 -23.54 -12.82
CA VAL A 141 -6.91 -22.38 -12.43
C VAL A 141 -7.39 -21.18 -13.23
N THR A 142 -7.88 -20.17 -12.54
CA THR A 142 -8.38 -18.93 -13.15
C THR A 142 -7.46 -17.77 -12.75
N PRO A 143 -6.42 -17.47 -13.53
CA PRO A 143 -5.62 -16.27 -13.34
C PRO A 143 -6.38 -15.02 -13.80
N ILE A 144 -6.07 -13.88 -13.19
CA ILE A 144 -6.53 -12.56 -13.59
C ILE A 144 -5.27 -11.73 -13.86
N ALA A 145 -5.11 -11.26 -15.10
CA ALA A 145 -4.00 -10.36 -15.45
C ALA A 145 -4.22 -8.98 -14.81
N ALA A 146 -3.14 -8.34 -14.35
CA ALA A 146 -3.20 -6.98 -13.81
C ALA A 146 -3.59 -5.93 -14.86
N ALA A 147 -3.26 -6.16 -16.13
CA ALA A 147 -3.74 -5.34 -17.24
C ALA A 147 -4.77 -6.12 -18.08
N SER A 148 -5.89 -5.47 -18.41
CA SER A 148 -6.93 -6.04 -19.27
C SER A 148 -6.47 -6.30 -20.71
N THR A 149 -5.35 -5.69 -21.12
CA THR A 149 -4.70 -5.88 -22.42
C THR A 149 -3.75 -7.08 -22.45
N SER A 150 -3.47 -7.70 -21.30
CA SER A 150 -2.55 -8.82 -21.19
C SER A 150 -3.28 -10.15 -21.34
N SER A 151 -2.62 -11.12 -21.97
CA SER A 151 -3.11 -12.49 -22.09
C SER A 151 -2.40 -13.39 -21.08
N VAL A 152 -3.15 -14.28 -20.42
CA VAL A 152 -2.59 -15.33 -19.57
C VAL A 152 -2.87 -16.70 -20.19
N ARG A 153 -1.87 -17.58 -20.19
CA ARG A 153 -1.98 -18.97 -20.62
C ARG A 153 -1.77 -19.89 -19.44
N VAL A 154 -2.58 -20.94 -19.34
CA VAL A 154 -2.45 -21.97 -18.29
C VAL A 154 -2.01 -23.26 -18.98
N ASN A 155 -0.96 -23.91 -18.47
CA ASN A 155 -0.36 -25.10 -19.08
C ASN A 155 0.09 -24.92 -20.55
N GLY A 156 0.49 -23.71 -20.92
CA GLY A 156 1.01 -23.38 -22.26
C GLY A 156 -0.06 -23.18 -23.35
N THR A 157 -1.34 -23.36 -23.01
CA THR A 157 -2.49 -23.07 -23.88
C THR A 157 -3.12 -21.73 -23.57
#